data_AF-A0A3E0HCR1-F1
#
_entry.id   AF-A0A3E0HCR1-F1
#
_cell.length_a   1.000
_cell.length_b   1.000
_cell.length_c   1.000
_cell.angle_alpha   90.00
_cell.angle_beta   90.00
_cell.angle_gamma   90.00
#
_symmetry.space_group_name_H-M   'P 1'
#
loop_
_entity.id
_entity.type
_entity.pdbx_description
1 polymer ?
#
loop_
_entity_poly.entity_id
_entity_poly.type
_entity_poly.pdbx_seq_one_letter_code
_entity_poly.pdbx_strand_id
1 'polypeptide(L)'
;MSWLRRRLTGLPEGFAGQLAANESVAASCTSGGEPVVATSLGLWLPGEERLGWHLVSKATWDGNALTVVAAATSGTAGTAVLLTDQPPRRYPLENPGKLPEAVQRRVTGSIVDRHRHELPGGGVWFIKRRVPGQDGTILQVRADAGVDPAAVAKLAAQVSARLH
;
A
#
# COMPACT_ATOMS: atom_id res chain seq x y z
N MET A 1 14.52 -28.38 5.91
CA MET A 1 15.22 -27.23 5.33
C MET A 1 14.48 -25.87 5.46
N SER A 2 13.19 -25.82 5.86
CA SER A 2 12.40 -24.57 6.00
C SER A 2 12.64 -23.79 7.31
N TRP A 3 12.94 -24.50 8.42
CA TRP A 3 13.10 -23.89 9.76
C TRP A 3 14.32 -22.95 9.89
N LEU A 4 15.43 -23.26 9.21
CA LEU A 4 16.66 -22.46 9.23
C LEU A 4 16.51 -21.12 8.50
N ARG A 5 15.73 -21.08 7.40
CA ARG A 5 15.42 -19.80 6.71
C ARG A 5 14.55 -18.92 7.59
N ARG A 6 13.55 -19.50 8.27
CA ARG A 6 12.58 -18.78 9.13
C ARG A 6 13.25 -17.96 10.25
N ARG A 7 14.30 -18.52 10.87
CA ARG A 7 15.05 -17.87 11.97
C ARG A 7 15.98 -16.75 11.48
N LEU A 8 16.44 -16.82 10.22
CA LEU A 8 17.27 -15.79 9.58
C LEU A 8 16.44 -14.66 8.95
N THR A 9 15.17 -14.92 8.63
CA THR A 9 14.28 -13.95 7.97
C THR A 9 13.38 -13.18 8.94
N GLY A 10 13.34 -13.50 10.24
CA GLY A 10 12.46 -12.81 11.19
C GLY A 10 10.96 -12.99 10.90
N LEU A 11 10.56 -14.15 10.38
CA LEU A 11 9.15 -14.46 10.13
C LEU A 11 8.49 -15.03 11.39
N PRO A 12 7.29 -14.55 11.77
CA PRO A 12 6.56 -15.07 12.92
C PRO A 12 6.08 -16.50 12.66
N GLU A 13 5.81 -17.23 13.75
CA GLU A 13 5.12 -18.51 13.68
C GLU A 13 3.72 -18.33 13.06
N GLY A 14 3.24 -19.34 12.33
CA GLY A 14 1.95 -19.27 11.64
C GLY A 14 1.94 -18.50 10.32
N PHE A 15 3.06 -17.90 9.87
CA PHE A 15 3.09 -17.24 8.56
C PHE A 15 2.95 -18.27 7.42
N ALA A 16 1.80 -18.23 6.75
CA ALA A 16 1.43 -19.12 5.65
C ALA A 16 1.75 -18.55 4.26
N GLY A 17 2.07 -17.24 4.16
CA GLY A 17 2.45 -16.60 2.91
C GLY A 17 3.78 -17.10 2.35
N GLN A 18 3.98 -16.94 1.05
CA GLN A 18 5.24 -17.24 0.39
C GLN A 18 5.95 -15.94 -0.01
N LEU A 19 7.09 -15.67 0.63
CA LEU A 19 7.94 -14.55 0.25
C LEU A 19 8.55 -14.77 -1.14
N ALA A 20 8.62 -13.72 -1.95
CA ALA A 20 9.39 -13.77 -3.19
C ALA A 20 10.89 -13.96 -2.90
N ALA A 21 11.66 -14.46 -3.88
CA ALA A 21 13.08 -14.78 -3.68
C ALA A 21 13.93 -13.58 -3.24
N ASN A 22 13.55 -12.35 -3.65
CA ASN A 22 14.20 -11.09 -3.31
C ASN A 22 13.43 -10.28 -2.23
N GLU A 23 12.45 -10.90 -1.57
CA GLU A 23 11.66 -10.24 -0.53
C GLU A 23 12.31 -10.41 0.84
N SER A 24 12.64 -9.29 1.48
CA SER A 24 13.25 -9.26 2.80
C SER A 24 12.26 -8.72 3.83
N VAL A 25 12.16 -9.34 5.00
CA VAL A 25 11.34 -8.85 6.11
C VAL A 25 12.03 -7.68 6.79
N ALA A 26 11.27 -6.60 7.05
CA ALA A 26 11.73 -5.44 7.78
C ALA A 26 11.28 -5.46 9.25
N ALA A 27 10.05 -5.91 9.50
CA ALA A 27 9.47 -6.08 10.83
C ALA A 27 8.26 -7.01 10.76
N SER A 28 7.94 -7.65 11.88
CA SER A 28 6.76 -8.49 12.02
C SER A 28 6.20 -8.44 13.43
N CYS A 29 4.90 -8.65 13.57
CA CYS A 29 4.23 -8.93 14.83
C CYS A 29 3.01 -9.82 14.56
N THR A 30 2.08 -9.89 15.50
CA THR A 30 0.80 -10.60 15.34
C THR A 30 -0.38 -9.69 15.63
N SER A 31 -1.55 -10.09 15.15
CA SER A 31 -2.85 -9.47 15.40
C SER A 31 -3.90 -10.56 15.48
N GLY A 32 -4.49 -10.78 16.66
CA GLY A 32 -5.39 -11.91 16.91
C GLY A 32 -4.66 -13.26 16.79
N GLY A 33 -3.36 -13.31 17.09
CA GLY A 33 -2.52 -14.48 16.88
C GLY A 33 -2.12 -14.75 15.42
N GLU A 34 -2.62 -13.95 14.47
CA GLU A 34 -2.23 -14.07 13.06
C GLU A 34 -1.07 -13.13 12.70
N PRO A 35 -0.13 -13.57 11.86
CA PRO A 35 1.00 -12.77 11.40
C PRO A 35 0.64 -11.46 10.70
N VAL A 36 1.35 -10.39 11.08
CA VAL A 36 1.44 -9.15 10.31
C VAL A 36 2.91 -8.93 9.97
N VAL A 37 3.24 -8.82 8.68
CA VAL A 37 4.64 -8.79 8.23
C VAL A 37 4.87 -7.67 7.22
N ALA A 38 5.72 -6.71 7.58
CA ALA A 38 6.19 -5.67 6.66
C ALA A 38 7.47 -6.12 5.95
N THR A 39 7.47 -6.12 4.62
CA THR A 39 8.60 -6.58 3.80
C THR A 39 9.14 -5.49 2.87
N SER A 40 10.15 -5.83 2.07
CA SER A 40 10.63 -4.97 1.00
C SER A 40 9.60 -4.71 -0.09
N LEU A 41 8.64 -5.64 -0.29
CA LEU A 41 7.71 -5.62 -1.42
C LEU A 41 6.27 -5.27 -1.05
N GLY A 42 5.86 -5.54 0.19
CA GLY A 42 4.53 -5.17 0.65
C GLY A 42 4.29 -5.42 2.13
N LEU A 43 3.03 -5.32 2.52
CA LEU A 43 2.51 -5.62 3.84
C LEU A 43 1.66 -6.88 3.74
N TRP A 44 1.98 -7.89 4.54
CA TRP A 44 1.14 -9.06 4.74
C TRP A 44 0.25 -8.83 5.95
N LEU A 45 -1.05 -8.99 5.76
CA LEU A 45 -2.10 -8.82 6.77
C LEU A 45 -2.81 -10.16 7.01
N PRO A 46 -3.38 -10.38 8.22
CA PRO A 46 -4.17 -11.57 8.55
C PRO A 46 -5.23 -11.89 7.50
N GLY A 47 -5.32 -13.15 7.09
CA GLY A 47 -6.28 -13.63 6.08
C GLY A 47 -6.15 -13.02 4.67
N GLU A 48 -5.09 -12.26 4.36
CA GLU A 48 -4.95 -11.56 3.08
C GLU A 48 -3.67 -11.94 2.33
N GLU A 49 -3.71 -11.76 1.01
CA GLU A 49 -2.51 -11.75 0.19
C GLU A 49 -1.65 -10.50 0.48
N ARG A 50 -0.40 -10.50 -0.02
CA ARG A 50 0.51 -9.38 0.14
C ARG A 50 -0.05 -8.10 -0.49
N LEU A 51 -0.34 -7.11 0.34
CA LEU A 51 -0.68 -5.77 -0.10
C LEU A 51 0.58 -5.01 -0.52
N GLY A 52 0.74 -4.75 -1.82
CA GLY A 52 1.86 -3.96 -2.32
C GLY A 52 1.89 -2.55 -1.72
N TRP A 53 3.07 -2.01 -1.43
CA TRP A 53 3.19 -0.69 -0.79
C TRP A 53 2.51 0.45 -1.56
N HIS A 54 2.49 0.37 -2.89
CA HIS A 54 1.81 1.32 -3.76
C HIS A 54 0.28 1.23 -3.70
N LEU A 55 -0.30 0.17 -3.13
CA LEU A 55 -1.74 0.00 -2.90
C LEU A 55 -2.15 0.29 -1.45
N VAL A 56 -1.22 0.69 -0.59
CA VAL A 56 -1.58 1.25 0.71
C VAL A 56 -1.95 2.72 0.50
N SER A 57 -3.24 3.04 0.52
CA SER A 57 -3.72 4.43 0.43
C SER A 57 -3.38 5.20 1.69
N LYS A 58 -3.63 4.58 2.85
CA LYS A 58 -3.35 5.16 4.17
C LYS A 58 -3.05 4.05 5.15
N ALA A 59 -2.12 4.31 6.06
CA ALA A 59 -1.88 3.48 7.23
C ALA A 59 -1.72 4.40 8.44
N THR A 60 -2.42 4.11 9.53
CA THR A 60 -2.33 4.87 10.77
C THR A 60 -2.14 3.94 11.95
N TRP A 61 -1.26 4.33 12.87
CA TRP A 61 -1.03 3.66 14.12
C TRP A 61 -1.50 4.56 15.26
N ASP A 62 -2.37 4.05 16.13
CA ASP A 62 -2.94 4.81 17.26
C ASP A 62 -2.29 4.49 18.61
N GLY A 63 -1.27 3.62 18.64
CA GLY A 63 -0.64 3.11 19.86
C GLY A 63 -1.09 1.69 20.24
N ASN A 64 -2.18 1.20 19.64
CA ASN A 64 -2.74 -0.12 19.91
C ASN A 64 -3.09 -0.91 18.64
N ALA A 65 -3.62 -0.25 17.61
CA ALA A 65 -4.01 -0.87 16.35
C ALA A 65 -3.46 -0.14 15.13
N LEU A 66 -3.09 -0.94 14.14
CA LEU A 66 -2.78 -0.48 12.80
C LEU A 66 -4.07 -0.46 11.99
N THR A 67 -4.50 0.71 11.54
CA THR A 67 -5.61 0.85 10.60
C THR A 67 -5.05 1.04 9.21
N VAL A 68 -5.42 0.17 8.27
CA VAL A 68 -4.98 0.19 6.88
C VAL A 68 -6.17 0.46 5.97
N VAL A 69 -5.99 1.40 5.05
CA VAL A 69 -6.87 1.64 3.92
C VAL A 69 -6.14 1.16 2.68
N ALA A 70 -6.60 0.05 2.12
CA ALA A 70 -6.12 -0.47 0.85
C ALA A 70 -6.76 0.29 -0.32
N ALA A 71 -6.07 0.36 -1.44
CA ALA A 71 -6.59 0.86 -2.70
C ALA A 71 -6.95 -0.32 -3.61
N ALA A 72 -8.10 -0.24 -4.26
CA ALA A 72 -8.46 -1.11 -5.38
C ALA A 72 -8.23 -0.36 -6.70
N THR A 73 -7.79 -1.06 -7.74
CA THR A 73 -7.75 -0.51 -9.10
C THR A 73 -9.16 -0.51 -9.67
N SER A 74 -9.68 0.67 -10.01
CA SER A 74 -11.00 0.85 -10.63
C SER A 74 -10.93 0.99 -12.14
N GLY A 75 -9.73 1.21 -12.70
CA GLY A 75 -9.50 1.28 -14.14
C GLY A 75 -8.20 2.00 -14.48
N THR A 76 -8.08 2.38 -15.75
CA THR A 76 -6.93 3.12 -16.27
C THR A 76 -7.40 4.27 -17.17
N ALA A 77 -6.63 5.36 -17.20
CA ALA A 77 -6.84 6.50 -18.09
C ALA A 77 -5.48 6.90 -18.69
N GLY A 78 -5.25 6.50 -19.95
CA GLY A 78 -3.89 6.53 -20.51
C GLY A 78 -2.96 5.62 -19.73
N THR A 79 -1.81 6.13 -19.28
CA THR A 79 -0.89 5.38 -18.42
C THR A 79 -1.16 5.57 -16.92
N ALA A 80 -2.17 6.34 -16.55
CA ALA A 80 -2.56 6.52 -15.15
C ALA A 80 -3.47 5.38 -14.68
N VAL A 81 -3.24 4.91 -13.46
CA VAL A 81 -4.08 3.91 -12.78
C VAL A 81 -5.08 4.64 -11.89
N LEU A 82 -6.37 4.38 -12.08
CA LEU A 82 -7.43 4.94 -11.25
C LEU A 82 -7.64 4.05 -10.03
N LEU A 83 -7.69 4.66 -8.85
CA LEU A 83 -7.83 3.98 -7.57
C LEU A 83 -9.08 4.42 -6.82
N THR A 84 -9.67 3.47 -6.12
CA THR A 84 -10.69 3.71 -5.08
C THR A 84 -10.21 3.16 -3.75
N ASP A 85 -10.50 3.89 -2.67
CA ASP A 85 -10.20 3.40 -1.33
C ASP A 85 -11.19 2.32 -0.93
N GLN A 86 -10.65 1.23 -0.40
CA GLN A 86 -11.44 0.22 0.30
C GLN A 86 -11.78 0.69 1.72
N PRO A 87 -12.79 0.09 2.36
CA PRO A 87 -13.07 0.38 3.77
C PRO A 87 -11.84 0.17 4.67
N PRO A 88 -11.63 1.02 5.68
CA PRO A 88 -10.51 0.87 6.62
C PRO A 88 -10.63 -0.46 7.37
N ARG A 89 -9.55 -1.22 7.42
CA ARG A 89 -9.42 -2.44 8.23
C ARG A 89 -8.49 -2.18 9.40
N ARG A 90 -8.88 -2.62 10.59
CA ARG A 90 -8.16 -2.36 11.85
C ARG A 90 -7.58 -3.66 12.40
N TYR A 91 -6.27 -3.63 12.68
CA TYR A 91 -5.49 -4.77 13.16
C TYR A 91 -4.87 -4.38 14.52
N PRO A 92 -5.46 -4.79 15.66
CA PRO A 92 -4.82 -4.66 16.97
C PRO A 92 -3.50 -5.42 16.98
N LEU A 93 -2.39 -4.75 17.29
CA LEU A 93 -1.07 -5.36 17.17
C LEU A 93 -0.55 -5.82 18.54
N GLU A 94 -0.21 -7.10 18.62
CA GLU A 94 0.47 -7.67 19.78
C GLU A 94 1.98 -7.44 19.65
N ASN A 95 2.59 -6.78 20.64
CA ASN A 95 4.02 -6.49 20.68
C ASN A 95 4.53 -5.88 19.34
N PRO A 96 4.01 -4.70 18.93
CA PRO A 96 4.19 -4.16 17.58
C PRO A 96 5.66 -3.89 17.20
N GLY A 97 6.55 -3.74 18.18
CA GLY A 97 7.98 -3.50 17.95
C GLY A 97 8.20 -2.36 16.96
N LYS A 98 8.94 -2.64 15.88
CA LYS A 98 9.24 -1.67 14.81
C LYS A 98 8.24 -1.71 13.64
N LEU A 99 7.18 -2.53 13.71
CA LEU A 99 6.25 -2.68 12.60
C LEU A 99 5.59 -1.35 12.18
N PRO A 100 5.04 -0.52 13.08
CA PRO A 100 4.43 0.75 12.68
C PRO A 100 5.40 1.69 11.96
N GLU A 101 6.64 1.79 12.46
CA GLU A 101 7.69 2.61 11.85
C GLU A 101 8.09 2.06 10.46
N ALA A 102 8.21 0.73 10.32
CA ALA A 102 8.52 0.08 9.06
C ALA A 102 7.44 0.35 8.01
N VAL A 103 6.15 0.22 8.38
CA VAL A 103 5.00 0.53 7.52
C VAL A 103 5.04 1.99 7.08
N GLN A 104 5.17 2.92 8.04
CA GLN A 104 5.22 4.35 7.73
C GLN A 104 6.36 4.69 6.76
N ARG A 105 7.57 4.16 7.02
CA ARG A 105 8.75 4.38 6.18
C ARG A 105 8.53 3.85 4.77
N ARG A 106 7.93 2.67 4.61
CA ARG A 106 7.69 2.05 3.30
C ARG A 106 6.61 2.76 2.51
N VAL A 107 5.48 3.09 3.14
CA VAL A 107 4.39 3.85 2.51
C VAL A 107 4.90 5.21 2.05
N THR A 108 5.58 5.94 2.94
CA THR A 108 6.11 7.28 2.62
C THR A 108 7.18 7.22 1.54
N GLY A 109 8.15 6.29 1.64
CA GLY A 109 9.25 6.14 0.69
C GLY A 109 8.83 5.67 -0.71
N SER A 110 7.64 5.09 -0.84
CA SER A 110 7.05 4.73 -2.13
C SER A 110 6.62 5.95 -2.94
N ILE A 111 6.29 7.07 -2.29
CA ILE A 111 5.80 8.28 -2.95
C ILE A 111 7.00 9.06 -3.48
N VAL A 112 7.02 9.27 -4.80
CA VAL A 112 8.02 10.09 -5.50
C VAL A 112 7.54 11.53 -5.57
N ASP A 113 6.29 11.71 -5.97
CA ASP A 113 5.66 13.02 -6.09
C ASP A 113 4.16 12.91 -5.83
N ARG A 114 3.54 14.00 -5.38
CA ARG A 114 2.09 14.07 -5.21
C ARG A 114 1.58 15.48 -5.50
N HIS A 115 0.46 15.55 -6.20
CA HIS A 115 -0.26 16.79 -6.43
C HIS A 115 -1.76 16.56 -6.24
N ARG A 116 -2.47 17.58 -5.75
CA ARG A 116 -3.92 17.55 -5.63
C ARG A 116 -4.53 18.58 -6.56
N HIS A 117 -5.50 18.15 -7.34
CA HIS A 117 -6.29 19.02 -8.20
C HIS A 117 -7.72 19.07 -7.69
N GLU A 118 -8.28 20.26 -7.52
CA GLU A 118 -9.69 20.39 -7.11
C GLU A 118 -10.61 20.21 -8.33
N LEU A 119 -11.74 19.52 -8.12
CA LEU A 119 -12.85 19.38 -9.06
C LEU A 119 -14.17 19.64 -8.32
N PRO A 120 -15.28 19.88 -9.04
CA PRO A 120 -16.60 19.89 -8.41
C PRO A 120 -16.83 18.58 -7.63
N GLY A 121 -17.19 18.72 -6.36
CA GLY A 121 -17.45 17.58 -5.47
C GLY A 121 -16.25 17.10 -4.63
N GLY A 122 -15.03 17.60 -4.88
CA GLY A 122 -13.86 17.25 -4.06
C GLY A 122 -12.52 17.26 -4.80
N GLY A 123 -11.47 16.85 -4.10
CA GLY A 123 -10.13 16.82 -4.65
C GLY A 123 -9.80 15.50 -5.35
N VAL A 124 -8.87 15.58 -6.30
CA VAL A 124 -8.27 14.44 -6.99
C VAL A 124 -6.77 14.43 -6.72
N TRP A 125 -6.30 13.37 -6.10
CA TRP A 125 -4.89 13.14 -5.85
C TRP A 125 -4.24 12.44 -7.04
N PHE A 126 -3.17 13.04 -7.54
CA PHE A 126 -2.22 12.46 -8.49
C PHE A 126 -0.97 12.09 -7.71
N ILE A 127 -0.64 10.80 -7.67
CA ILE A 127 0.44 10.28 -6.83
C ILE A 127 1.37 9.45 -7.71
N LYS A 128 2.61 9.90 -7.87
CA LYS A 128 3.66 9.14 -8.55
C LYS A 128 4.31 8.22 -7.51
N ARG A 129 4.22 6.90 -7.70
CA ARG A 129 4.77 5.92 -6.77
C ARG A 129 5.77 4.97 -7.43
N ARG A 130 6.82 4.62 -6.68
CA ARG A 130 7.68 3.46 -6.98
C ARG A 130 6.93 2.19 -6.61
N VAL A 131 7.03 1.16 -7.46
CA VAL A 131 6.53 -0.18 -7.18
C VAL A 131 7.72 -1.06 -6.83
N PRO A 132 7.90 -1.45 -5.56
CA PRO A 132 9.03 -2.31 -5.19
C PRO A 132 9.02 -3.62 -5.99
N GLY A 133 10.20 -3.99 -6.51
CA GLY A 133 10.37 -5.15 -7.39
C GLY A 133 10.07 -4.89 -8.86
N GLN A 134 9.74 -3.66 -9.25
CA GLN A 134 9.58 -3.23 -10.63
C GLN A 134 10.41 -1.97 -10.89
N ASP A 135 10.87 -1.81 -12.13
CA ASP A 135 11.57 -0.61 -12.55
C ASP A 135 10.59 0.53 -12.87
N GLY A 136 10.98 1.75 -12.53
CA GLY A 136 10.21 2.96 -12.82
C GLY A 136 9.16 3.32 -11.78
N THR A 137 8.17 4.11 -12.21
CA THR A 137 7.12 4.66 -11.36
C THR A 137 5.77 4.58 -12.05
N ILE A 138 4.72 4.40 -11.28
CA ILE A 138 3.33 4.46 -11.74
C ILE A 138 2.71 5.80 -11.32
N LEU A 139 1.84 6.35 -12.17
CA LEU A 139 0.95 7.45 -11.79
C LEU A 139 -0.38 6.86 -11.33
N GLN A 140 -0.71 7.09 -10.06
CA GLN A 140 -1.98 6.69 -9.47
C GLN A 140 -2.86 7.91 -9.27
N VAL A 141 -4.16 7.75 -9.53
CA VAL A 141 -5.16 8.82 -9.40
C VAL A 141 -6.24 8.35 -8.44
N ARG A 142 -6.45 9.10 -7.37
CA ARG A 142 -7.45 8.81 -6.34
C ARG A 142 -8.31 10.05 -6.11
N ALA A 143 -9.60 9.94 -6.40
CA ALA A 143 -10.54 11.01 -6.13
C ALA A 143 -11.16 10.87 -4.73
N ASP A 144 -11.52 11.99 -4.12
CA ASP A 144 -12.38 12.02 -2.95
C ASP A 144 -13.78 11.49 -3.31
N ALA A 145 -14.52 10.99 -2.31
CA ALA A 145 -15.88 10.54 -2.52
C ALA A 145 -16.77 11.70 -3.00
N GLY A 146 -17.59 11.46 -4.02
CA GLY A 146 -18.52 12.46 -4.58
C GLY A 146 -18.01 13.20 -5.82
N VAL A 147 -16.75 13.00 -6.21
CA VAL A 147 -16.23 13.52 -7.49
C VAL A 147 -16.72 12.65 -8.65
N ASP A 148 -17.15 13.27 -9.75
CA ASP A 148 -17.60 12.57 -10.97
C ASP A 148 -16.46 11.70 -11.57
N PRO A 149 -16.63 10.36 -11.63
CA PRO A 149 -15.62 9.46 -12.20
C PRO A 149 -15.25 9.77 -13.64
N ALA A 150 -16.17 10.27 -14.47
CA ALA A 150 -15.90 10.61 -15.85
C ALA A 150 -14.98 11.83 -15.97
N ALA A 151 -15.21 12.85 -15.15
CA ALA A 151 -14.33 14.02 -15.04
C ALA A 151 -12.93 13.62 -14.56
N VAL A 152 -12.83 12.73 -13.56
CA VAL A 152 -11.55 12.19 -13.07
C VAL A 152 -10.80 11.47 -14.17
N ALA A 153 -11.45 10.56 -14.90
CA ALA A 153 -10.82 9.80 -15.98
C ALA A 153 -10.31 10.73 -17.11
N LYS A 154 -11.10 11.74 -17.49
CA LYS A 154 -10.70 12.73 -18.49
C LYS A 154 -9.47 13.52 -18.04
N LEU A 155 -9.47 14.04 -16.81
CA LEU A 155 -8.33 14.77 -16.27
C LEU A 155 -7.09 13.87 -16.15
N ALA A 156 -7.27 12.63 -15.69
CA ALA A 156 -6.20 11.65 -15.58
C ALA A 156 -5.53 11.34 -16.92
N ALA A 157 -6.32 11.14 -17.98
CA ALA A 157 -5.79 10.95 -19.32
C ALA A 157 -4.95 12.15 -19.77
N GLN A 158 -5.45 13.37 -19.58
CA GLN A 158 -4.74 14.60 -19.94
C GLN A 158 -3.42 14.80 -19.17
N VAL A 159 -3.42 14.51 -17.86
CA VAL A 159 -2.20 14.61 -17.04
C VAL A 159 -1.20 13.55 -17.47
N SER A 160 -1.65 12.30 -17.68
CA SER A 160 -0.76 11.21 -18.10
C SER A 160 -0.08 11.50 -19.44
N ALA A 161 -0.79 12.11 -20.39
CA ALA A 161 -0.25 12.45 -21.71
C ALA A 161 0.84 13.54 -21.68
N ARG A 162 0.90 14.37 -20.63
CA ARG A 162 1.94 15.42 -20.48
C ARG A 162 3.21 14.92 -19.80
N LEU A 163 3.20 13.70 -19.27
CA LEU A 163 4.34 13.08 -18.60
C LEU A 163 5.22 12.23 -19.53
N HIS A 164 4.82 12.13 -20.81
CA HIS A 164 5.59 11.57 -21.93
C HIS A 164 6.03 12.69 -22.86
#